data_AF-A0A923N9W3-F1
#
_entry.id   AF-A0A923N9W3-F1
#
_cell.length_a   1.000
_cell.length_b   1.000
_cell.length_c   1.000
_cell.angle_alpha   90.00
_cell.angle_beta   90.00
_cell.angle_gamma   90.00
#
_symmetry.space_group_name_H-M   'P 1'
#
loop_
_entity.id
_entity.type
_entity.pdbx_description
1 polymer ?
#
loop_
_entity_poly.entity_id
_entity_poly.type
_entity_poly.pdbx_seq_one_letter_code
_entity_poly.pdbx_strand_id
1 'polypeptide(L)'
;MRKLLLSLLILITFNLFPVSAQLKVINPNGHAVSLALGFYNETGLIKGWHTQGWINIAPHDSAMLLPNGIVGGEVYYFGRISGCDQLYQGQYSLHIQPKEAFSIANSASDLPISLNKGLEKAPFTKVSIPNGGKTFTLRLPEVNCTQKGMRQGAWTLYLDRDKEEVKQAQDAAFIRKINYQNGVPSGLVRDYYAKTNVLQWDGKLISEKPDVRQGTSITYSEQGQKVEEAFYQSGKPEGKVRRWDADGKEIVTKKTYRTVTVLKPQVGYLVSYYNSGNSRTYIPVILPENTVEWYYEFTAYRNEAELQAAQEKFKLASELTLLIDQTGMLKLAADLFTAPPGGDICNVYMFEDEAQVKAFMQKRSFTPVRDWSRTSLKSAVVPVHSSGRKAYLGLHNPADLDGIHFAIEVVAVVEKEEIVK
;
A
#
# COMPACT_ATOMS: atom_id res chain seq x y z
N MET A 1 5.04 -64.39 84.94
CA MET A 1 5.59 -63.67 83.79
C MET A 1 5.06 -64.27 82.49
N ARG A 2 4.01 -63.69 81.91
CA ARG A 2 3.61 -63.91 80.50
C ARG A 2 2.99 -62.60 80.02
N LYS A 3 3.71 -61.88 79.17
CA LYS A 3 3.26 -60.63 78.52
C LYS A 3 2.29 -61.02 77.40
N LEU A 4 1.04 -60.60 77.50
CA LEU A 4 0.13 -60.52 76.35
C LEU A 4 0.33 -59.12 75.73
N LEU A 5 0.86 -59.06 74.52
CA LEU A 5 0.93 -57.83 73.73
C LEU A 5 -0.45 -57.59 73.10
N LEU A 6 -1.04 -56.43 73.41
CA LEU A 6 -2.24 -55.90 72.79
C LEU A 6 -1.83 -55.19 71.49
N SER A 7 -2.17 -55.76 70.33
CA SER A 7 -1.91 -55.15 69.02
C SER A 7 -3.04 -54.18 68.67
N LEU A 8 -2.77 -52.89 68.81
CA LEU A 8 -3.65 -51.79 68.40
C LEU A 8 -3.61 -51.67 66.86
N LEU A 9 -4.65 -52.14 66.18
CA LEU A 9 -4.80 -51.97 64.72
C LEU A 9 -5.32 -50.55 64.44
N ILE A 10 -4.42 -49.60 64.19
CA ILE A 10 -4.77 -48.27 63.70
C ILE A 10 -5.11 -48.40 62.20
N LEU A 11 -6.40 -48.40 61.89
CA LEU A 11 -6.89 -48.29 60.52
C LEU A 11 -6.66 -46.85 60.04
N ILE A 12 -5.48 -46.58 59.46
CA ILE A 12 -5.23 -45.33 58.74
C ILE A 12 -6.03 -45.40 57.44
N THR A 13 -7.25 -44.85 57.44
CA THR A 13 -7.94 -44.50 56.21
C THR A 13 -7.11 -43.40 55.54
N PHE A 14 -6.32 -43.77 54.54
CA PHE A 14 -5.80 -42.81 53.56
C PHE A 14 -7.02 -42.18 52.88
N ASN A 15 -7.47 -41.04 53.40
CA ASN A 15 -8.31 -40.14 52.63
C ASN A 15 -7.46 -39.69 51.44
N LEU A 16 -7.69 -40.32 50.29
CA LEU A 16 -7.30 -39.78 48.99
C LEU A 16 -8.04 -38.45 48.85
N PHE A 17 -7.43 -37.37 49.35
CA PHE A 17 -7.93 -36.04 49.07
C PHE A 17 -7.93 -35.87 47.56
N PRO A 18 -9.07 -35.48 46.94
CA PRO A 18 -9.09 -35.22 45.51
C PRO A 18 -8.04 -34.15 45.21
N VAL A 19 -7.17 -34.44 44.25
CA VAL A 19 -6.08 -33.54 43.90
C VAL A 19 -6.67 -32.36 43.13
N SER A 20 -6.63 -31.17 43.74
CA SER A 20 -7.24 -29.96 43.18
C SER A 20 -6.35 -29.31 42.13
N ALA A 21 -6.93 -28.81 41.03
CA ALA A 21 -6.23 -28.03 40.00
C ALA A 21 -6.23 -26.54 40.38
N GLN A 22 -5.07 -25.87 40.30
CA GLN A 22 -4.95 -24.42 40.47
C GLN A 22 -5.23 -23.69 39.14
N LEU A 23 -5.77 -22.47 39.17
CA LEU A 23 -6.05 -21.68 37.95
C LEU A 23 -5.08 -20.50 37.86
N LYS A 24 -4.12 -20.54 36.95
CA LYS A 24 -3.28 -19.38 36.60
C LYS A 24 -3.92 -18.63 35.44
N VAL A 25 -4.18 -17.33 35.59
CA VAL A 25 -4.69 -16.48 34.50
C VAL A 25 -3.60 -15.53 34.02
N ILE A 26 -3.39 -15.45 32.71
CA ILE A 26 -2.41 -14.57 32.07
C ILE A 26 -3.16 -13.46 31.33
N ASN A 27 -2.81 -12.21 31.61
CA ASN A 27 -3.25 -11.03 30.86
C ASN A 27 -2.21 -10.69 29.78
N PRO A 28 -2.45 -10.98 28.49
CA PRO A 28 -1.49 -10.62 27.44
C PRO A 28 -1.60 -9.15 27.01
N ASN A 29 -2.61 -8.40 27.45
CA ASN A 29 -2.90 -7.06 26.95
C ASN A 29 -1.98 -6.01 27.58
N GLY A 30 -1.80 -4.90 26.87
CA GLY A 30 -1.17 -3.68 27.39
C GLY A 30 -2.02 -2.91 28.41
N HIS A 31 -3.24 -3.38 28.71
CA HIS A 31 -4.17 -2.77 29.65
C HIS A 31 -4.37 -3.67 30.87
N ALA A 32 -4.55 -3.07 32.04
CA ALA A 32 -4.93 -3.80 33.23
C ALA A 32 -6.31 -4.44 33.03
N VAL A 33 -6.47 -5.68 33.48
CA VAL A 33 -7.75 -6.41 33.40
C VAL A 33 -8.26 -6.65 34.80
N SER A 34 -9.54 -6.40 35.02
CA SER A 34 -10.25 -6.80 36.23
C SER A 34 -11.15 -7.98 35.88
N LEU A 35 -10.98 -9.13 36.54
CA LEU A 35 -11.74 -10.34 36.30
C LEU A 35 -12.62 -10.69 37.48
N ALA A 36 -13.88 -11.01 37.20
CA ALA A 36 -14.73 -11.73 38.12
C ALA A 36 -14.80 -13.19 37.72
N LEU A 37 -14.58 -14.07 38.69
CA LEU A 37 -14.71 -15.51 38.51
C LEU A 37 -15.94 -16.05 39.21
N GLY A 38 -16.59 -17.02 38.57
CA GLY A 38 -17.64 -17.85 39.14
C GLY A 38 -17.32 -19.34 38.93
N PHE A 39 -17.60 -20.17 39.93
CA PHE A 39 -17.48 -21.63 39.80
C PHE A 39 -18.53 -22.30 40.68
N TYR A 40 -18.94 -23.51 40.31
CA TYR A 40 -19.87 -24.31 41.10
C TYR A 40 -19.11 -25.29 41.97
N ASN A 41 -19.41 -25.32 43.27
CA ASN A 41 -18.86 -26.30 44.19
C ASN A 41 -19.92 -27.36 44.51
N GLU A 42 -19.64 -28.60 44.10
CA GLU A 42 -20.51 -29.77 44.35
C GLU A 42 -20.25 -30.42 45.70
N THR A 43 -19.17 -30.05 46.39
CA THR A 43 -18.64 -30.73 47.58
C THR A 43 -18.56 -29.80 48.80
N GLY A 44 -18.79 -30.33 50.00
CA GLY A 44 -18.71 -29.59 51.27
C GLY A 44 -20.05 -29.13 51.85
N LEU A 45 -19.99 -28.37 52.94
CA LEU A 45 -21.15 -27.92 53.74
C LEU A 45 -22.01 -26.86 53.04
N ILE A 46 -21.48 -26.19 52.03
CA ILE A 46 -22.18 -25.18 51.23
C ILE A 46 -21.99 -25.56 49.76
N LYS A 47 -22.98 -26.25 49.19
CA LYS A 47 -23.06 -26.51 47.74
C LYS A 47 -23.65 -25.29 47.06
N GLY A 48 -23.09 -24.91 45.91
CA GLY A 48 -23.61 -23.77 45.17
C GLY A 48 -22.56 -23.05 44.33
N TRP A 49 -22.97 -21.91 43.79
CA TRP A 49 -22.07 -21.02 43.04
C TRP A 49 -21.30 -20.11 43.98
N HIS A 50 -20.00 -20.04 43.75
CA HIS A 50 -19.08 -19.18 44.45
C HIS A 50 -18.42 -18.21 43.48
N THR A 51 -18.13 -17.00 43.95
CA THR A 51 -17.34 -16.01 43.22
C THR A 51 -16.08 -15.65 44.01
N GLN A 52 -15.04 -15.20 43.32
CA GLN A 52 -13.80 -14.68 43.95
C GLN A 52 -13.74 -13.15 43.98
N GLY A 53 -14.85 -12.46 43.73
CA GLY A 53 -14.86 -11.00 43.57
C GLY A 53 -14.05 -10.57 42.34
N TRP A 54 -13.60 -9.31 42.33
CA TRP A 54 -12.81 -8.73 41.24
C TRP A 54 -11.31 -8.88 41.51
N ILE A 55 -10.62 -9.55 40.61
CA ILE A 55 -9.17 -9.70 40.62
C ILE A 55 -8.55 -8.83 39.54
N ASN A 56 -7.66 -7.93 39.94
CA ASN A 56 -6.92 -7.08 39.01
C ASN A 56 -5.61 -7.75 38.60
N ILE A 57 -5.37 -7.82 37.29
CA ILE A 57 -4.14 -8.36 36.69
C ILE A 57 -3.50 -7.23 35.89
N ALA A 58 -2.26 -6.89 36.22
CA ALA A 58 -1.50 -5.85 35.53
C ALA A 58 -1.27 -6.22 34.04
N PRO A 59 -0.95 -5.23 33.18
CA PRO A 59 -0.54 -5.50 31.80
C PRO A 59 0.60 -6.52 31.73
N HIS A 60 0.49 -7.50 30.82
CA HIS A 60 1.48 -8.57 30.62
C HIS A 60 1.83 -9.41 31.87
N ASP A 61 0.98 -9.38 32.89
CA ASP A 61 1.18 -10.12 34.15
C ASP A 61 0.25 -11.34 34.25
N SER A 62 0.38 -12.08 35.35
CA SER A 62 -0.47 -13.23 35.66
C SER A 62 -0.87 -13.28 37.12
N ALA A 63 -2.06 -13.81 37.40
CA ALA A 63 -2.56 -14.04 38.74
C ALA A 63 -2.81 -15.54 38.98
N MET A 64 -2.43 -16.02 40.17
CA MET A 64 -2.82 -17.36 40.62
C MET A 64 -4.16 -17.26 41.35
N LEU A 65 -5.17 -17.91 40.81
CA LEU A 65 -6.53 -17.94 41.30
C LEU A 65 -6.83 -19.33 41.84
N LEU A 66 -7.64 -19.37 42.90
CA LEU A 66 -8.02 -20.63 43.56
C LEU A 66 -6.78 -21.43 43.99
N PRO A 67 -5.93 -20.89 44.90
CA PRO A 67 -4.65 -21.52 45.28
C PRO A 67 -4.84 -22.89 45.95
N ASN A 68 -5.99 -23.12 46.58
CA ASN A 68 -6.39 -24.40 47.17
C ASN A 68 -6.99 -25.37 46.14
N GLY A 69 -7.06 -24.92 44.89
CA GLY A 69 -7.57 -25.61 43.70
C GLY A 69 -9.07 -25.87 43.70
N ILE A 70 -9.54 -26.38 42.57
CA ILE A 70 -10.89 -26.89 42.34
C ILE A 70 -10.78 -28.35 41.91
N VAL A 71 -11.71 -29.20 42.34
CA VAL A 71 -11.78 -30.62 41.95
C VAL A 71 -12.33 -30.71 40.52
N GLY A 72 -11.56 -30.23 39.54
CA GLY A 72 -12.01 -30.11 38.15
C GLY A 72 -13.30 -29.30 37.96
N GLY A 73 -13.83 -29.31 36.74
CA GLY A 73 -15.14 -28.73 36.44
C GLY A 73 -15.09 -27.43 35.62
N GLU A 74 -16.16 -26.63 35.74
CA GLU A 74 -16.38 -25.45 34.91
C GLU A 74 -16.12 -24.16 35.69
N VAL A 75 -15.24 -23.32 35.16
CA VAL A 75 -15.02 -21.95 35.64
C VAL A 75 -15.57 -20.95 34.64
N TYR A 76 -16.18 -19.92 35.18
CA TYR A 76 -16.82 -18.86 34.44
C TYR A 76 -16.08 -17.57 34.74
N TYR A 77 -15.77 -16.77 33.73
CA TYR A 77 -15.16 -15.46 33.94
C TYR A 77 -15.87 -14.35 33.16
N PHE A 78 -15.96 -13.18 33.79
CA PHE A 78 -16.34 -11.92 33.16
C PHE A 78 -15.25 -10.91 33.44
N GLY A 79 -14.85 -10.10 32.46
CA GLY A 79 -13.70 -9.23 32.59
C GLY A 79 -13.93 -7.82 32.05
N ARG A 80 -13.41 -6.84 32.77
CA ARG A 80 -13.32 -5.44 32.36
C ARG A 80 -11.88 -5.12 32.02
N ILE A 81 -11.68 -4.41 30.91
CA ILE A 81 -10.35 -3.98 30.48
C ILE A 81 -10.25 -2.48 30.74
N SER A 82 -9.24 -2.07 31.50
CA SER A 82 -9.10 -0.69 31.96
C SER A 82 -8.94 0.26 30.78
N GLY A 83 -9.88 1.20 30.68
CA GLY A 83 -9.92 2.16 29.58
C GLY A 83 -10.17 1.52 28.23
N CYS A 84 -10.94 0.44 28.12
CA CYS A 84 -11.43 -0.06 26.85
C CYS A 84 -12.96 -0.20 26.88
N ASP A 85 -13.60 0.03 25.73
CA ASP A 85 -15.03 -0.20 25.56
C ASP A 85 -15.35 -1.73 25.53
N GLN A 86 -14.36 -2.56 25.20
CA GLN A 86 -14.47 -4.01 25.13
C GLN A 86 -14.39 -4.68 26.50
N LEU A 87 -15.10 -5.81 26.61
CA LEU A 87 -15.19 -6.66 27.80
C LEU A 87 -14.88 -8.11 27.43
N TYR A 88 -14.38 -8.86 28.41
CA TYR A 88 -14.41 -10.31 28.32
C TYR A 88 -15.78 -10.80 28.75
N GLN A 89 -16.58 -11.23 27.77
CA GLN A 89 -17.93 -11.70 27.99
C GLN A 89 -18.27 -12.93 27.15
N GLY A 90 -19.16 -13.76 27.69
CA GLY A 90 -19.64 -14.96 27.05
C GLY A 90 -21.17 -14.99 26.94
N GLN A 91 -21.74 -16.18 27.02
CA GLN A 91 -23.19 -16.38 26.85
C GLN A 91 -23.90 -16.76 28.17
N TYR A 92 -23.14 -16.97 29.25
CA TYR A 92 -23.67 -17.47 30.52
C TYR A 92 -23.99 -16.33 31.48
N SER A 93 -25.27 -16.05 31.72
CA SER A 93 -25.68 -14.96 32.62
C SER A 93 -25.51 -15.38 34.08
N LEU A 94 -24.56 -14.80 34.79
CA LEU A 94 -24.37 -14.96 36.24
C LEU A 94 -24.52 -13.61 36.96
N HIS A 95 -24.86 -13.66 38.26
CA HIS A 95 -24.89 -12.45 39.09
C HIS A 95 -23.48 -12.09 39.56
N ILE A 96 -23.20 -10.80 39.63
CA ILE A 96 -21.93 -10.25 40.07
C ILE A 96 -22.18 -9.11 41.07
N GLN A 97 -21.39 -9.10 42.14
CA GLN A 97 -21.32 -7.98 43.07
C GLN A 97 -20.22 -7.03 42.59
N PRO A 98 -20.45 -5.71 42.52
CA PRO A 98 -19.47 -4.78 41.96
C PRO A 98 -18.15 -4.66 42.74
N LYS A 99 -18.08 -5.12 44.00
CA LYS A 99 -16.96 -4.81 44.91
C LYS A 99 -16.35 -6.01 45.65
N GLU A 100 -17.11 -7.03 45.97
CA GLU A 100 -16.68 -8.07 46.93
C GLU A 100 -16.96 -9.48 46.40
N ALA A 101 -16.28 -10.46 46.98
CA ALA A 101 -16.55 -11.87 46.75
C ALA A 101 -17.80 -12.29 47.54
N PHE A 102 -18.65 -13.11 46.93
CA PHE A 102 -19.88 -13.59 47.56
C PHE A 102 -20.28 -14.98 47.06
N SER A 103 -21.10 -15.66 47.85
CA SER A 103 -21.72 -16.93 47.46
C SER A 103 -23.13 -16.68 46.97
N ILE A 104 -23.53 -17.31 45.87
CA ILE A 104 -24.89 -17.19 45.33
C ILE A 104 -25.73 -18.29 45.98
N ALA A 105 -26.53 -17.93 46.98
CA ALA A 105 -27.50 -18.83 47.58
C ALA A 105 -28.62 -19.14 46.55
N ASN A 106 -29.00 -20.42 46.40
CA ASN A 106 -30.16 -20.86 45.63
C ASN A 106 -30.19 -20.44 44.14
N SER A 107 -29.10 -20.62 43.39
CA SER A 107 -29.12 -20.37 41.93
C SER A 107 -30.09 -21.27 41.14
N ALA A 108 -30.67 -22.29 41.79
CA ALA A 108 -31.47 -23.36 41.18
C ALA A 108 -32.92 -23.40 41.67
N SER A 109 -33.40 -22.40 42.44
CA SER A 109 -34.81 -22.34 42.87
C SER A 109 -35.42 -20.95 42.70
N ASP A 110 -36.72 -20.92 42.41
CA ASP A 110 -37.55 -19.72 42.18
C ASP A 110 -37.83 -18.88 43.45
N LEU A 111 -36.99 -19.01 44.48
CA LEU A 111 -37.18 -18.28 45.73
C LEU A 111 -36.84 -16.78 45.54
N PRO A 112 -37.68 -15.85 46.04
CA PRO A 112 -37.47 -14.43 45.85
C PRO A 112 -36.28 -13.97 46.70
N ILE A 113 -35.14 -13.72 46.05
CA ILE A 113 -33.90 -13.37 46.73
C ILE A 113 -33.93 -11.89 47.15
N SER A 114 -34.46 -11.61 48.34
CA SER A 114 -34.31 -10.33 49.04
C SER A 114 -32.84 -9.99 49.39
N LEU A 115 -31.93 -10.96 49.23
CA LEU A 115 -30.48 -10.85 49.40
C LEU A 115 -29.71 -10.30 48.17
N ASN A 116 -30.37 -10.03 47.04
CA ASN A 116 -29.73 -9.62 45.77
C ASN A 116 -29.69 -8.10 45.54
N LYS A 117 -29.96 -7.28 46.57
CA LYS A 117 -29.95 -5.82 46.42
C LYS A 117 -28.53 -5.35 46.11
N GLY A 118 -28.30 -4.87 44.89
CA GLY A 118 -26.99 -4.40 44.42
C GLY A 118 -26.17 -5.43 43.63
N LEU A 119 -26.75 -6.58 43.26
CA LEU A 119 -26.15 -7.50 42.28
C LEU A 119 -26.54 -7.13 40.85
N GLU A 120 -25.58 -7.18 39.95
CA GLU A 120 -25.78 -6.99 38.52
C GLU A 120 -25.76 -8.35 37.82
N LYS A 121 -26.47 -8.50 36.69
CA LYS A 121 -26.28 -9.66 35.80
C LYS A 121 -25.19 -9.35 34.80
N ALA A 122 -24.23 -10.27 34.63
CA ALA A 122 -23.18 -10.15 33.64
C ALA A 122 -23.03 -11.43 32.79
N PRO A 123 -22.63 -11.30 31.52
CA PRO A 123 -22.41 -12.41 30.61
C PRO A 123 -21.01 -13.02 30.77
N PHE A 124 -20.90 -14.15 31.45
CA PHE A 124 -19.63 -14.86 31.68
C PHE A 124 -19.28 -15.82 30.52
N THR A 125 -17.98 -15.97 30.30
CA THR A 125 -17.35 -16.97 29.44
C THR A 125 -17.06 -18.23 30.25
N LYS A 126 -17.48 -19.39 29.75
CA LYS A 126 -17.23 -20.69 30.38
C LYS A 126 -15.90 -21.30 29.90
N VAL A 127 -15.15 -21.89 30.83
CA VAL A 127 -13.89 -22.61 30.60
C VAL A 127 -13.91 -23.92 31.39
N SER A 128 -13.70 -25.02 30.68
CA SER A 128 -13.58 -26.35 31.29
C SER A 128 -12.16 -26.57 31.80
N ILE A 129 -12.03 -26.94 33.08
CA ILE A 129 -10.76 -27.26 33.72
C ILE A 129 -10.63 -28.78 33.83
N PRO A 130 -9.57 -29.38 33.25
CA PRO A 130 -9.39 -30.83 33.29
C PRO A 130 -9.15 -31.33 34.72
N ASN A 131 -9.66 -32.53 35.01
CA ASN A 131 -9.44 -33.19 36.29
C ASN A 131 -7.95 -33.56 36.44
N GLY A 132 -7.32 -33.16 37.55
CA GLY A 132 -5.94 -33.57 37.88
C GLY A 132 -5.12 -32.49 38.58
N GLY A 133 -4.09 -32.90 39.31
CA GLY A 133 -3.28 -32.04 40.19
C GLY A 133 -2.28 -31.09 39.54
N LYS A 134 -2.59 -30.52 38.37
CA LYS A 134 -1.72 -29.54 37.69
C LYS A 134 -2.36 -28.16 37.67
N THR A 135 -1.53 -27.12 37.62
CA THR A 135 -2.00 -25.76 37.35
C THR A 135 -2.53 -25.66 35.92
N PHE A 136 -3.80 -25.31 35.76
CA PHE A 136 -4.39 -24.93 34.49
C PHE A 136 -4.07 -23.47 34.19
N THR A 137 -3.54 -23.18 33.00
CA THR A 137 -3.21 -21.81 32.59
C THR A 137 -4.23 -21.29 31.58
N LEU A 138 -5.06 -20.35 32.01
CA LEU A 138 -5.96 -19.59 31.14
C LEU A 138 -5.22 -18.35 30.63
N ARG A 139 -4.86 -18.34 29.34
CA ARG A 139 -4.40 -17.12 28.68
C ARG A 139 -5.61 -16.38 28.13
N LEU A 140 -5.87 -15.17 28.62
CA LEU A 140 -6.94 -14.33 28.08
C LEU A 140 -6.65 -14.00 26.61
N PRO A 141 -7.67 -13.81 25.74
CA PRO A 141 -7.43 -13.38 24.38
C PRO A 141 -6.95 -11.92 24.33
N GLU A 142 -6.05 -11.60 23.40
CA GLU A 142 -5.70 -10.22 23.10
C GLU A 142 -6.92 -9.48 22.53
N VAL A 143 -7.10 -8.23 22.94
CA VAL A 143 -8.26 -7.42 22.55
C VAL A 143 -7.82 -6.15 21.84
N ASN A 144 -8.43 -5.92 20.69
CA ASN A 144 -8.38 -4.66 19.97
C ASN A 144 -9.19 -3.59 20.73
N CYS A 145 -8.49 -2.77 21.52
CA CYS A 145 -9.09 -1.80 22.45
C CYS A 145 -9.57 -0.53 21.74
N THR A 146 -10.81 -0.12 22.00
CA THR A 146 -11.32 1.23 21.67
C THR A 146 -11.62 2.03 22.94
N GLN A 147 -11.49 3.36 22.86
CA GLN A 147 -11.98 4.30 23.86
C GLN A 147 -12.92 5.28 23.19
N LYS A 148 -14.19 5.30 23.62
CA LYS A 148 -15.23 6.15 22.98
C LYS A 148 -15.30 5.90 21.47
N GLY A 149 -15.14 4.65 21.04
CA GLY A 149 -15.14 4.25 19.64
C GLY A 149 -13.85 4.52 18.86
N MET A 150 -12.84 5.19 19.44
CA MET A 150 -11.55 5.41 18.79
C MET A 150 -10.57 4.28 19.12
N ARG A 151 -9.85 3.74 18.12
CA ARG A 151 -8.83 2.71 18.32
C ARG A 151 -7.68 3.23 19.20
N GLN A 152 -7.20 2.39 20.11
CA GLN A 152 -6.10 2.70 21.03
C GLN A 152 -5.12 1.54 21.13
N GLY A 153 -3.84 1.86 21.27
CA GLY A 153 -2.79 0.88 21.57
C GLY A 153 -2.59 -0.12 20.45
N ALA A 154 -2.05 -1.29 20.79
CA ALA A 154 -1.74 -2.35 19.84
C ALA A 154 -3.00 -3.05 19.32
N TRP A 155 -3.05 -3.24 18.01
CA TRP A 155 -4.13 -3.91 17.30
C TRP A 155 -3.59 -4.97 16.36
N THR A 156 -4.37 -6.03 16.23
CA THR A 156 -4.19 -7.05 15.19
C THR A 156 -5.39 -6.97 14.25
N LEU A 157 -5.16 -6.61 13.00
CA LEU A 157 -6.17 -6.61 11.96
C LEU A 157 -5.98 -7.81 11.05
N TYR A 158 -7.09 -8.42 10.67
CA TYR A 158 -7.14 -9.47 9.65
C TYR A 158 -7.63 -8.82 8.37
N LEU A 159 -6.86 -8.90 7.29
CA LEU A 159 -7.13 -8.21 6.04
C LEU A 159 -7.25 -9.20 4.89
N ASP A 160 -8.18 -8.97 3.96
CA ASP A 160 -8.28 -9.72 2.70
C ASP A 160 -7.23 -9.26 1.66
N ARG A 161 -7.37 -9.72 0.41
CA ARG A 161 -6.45 -9.37 -0.69
C ARG A 161 -6.55 -7.92 -1.12
N ASP A 162 -7.69 -7.28 -0.89
CA ASP A 162 -7.95 -5.88 -1.19
C ASP A 162 -7.60 -4.96 0.00
N LYS A 163 -7.01 -5.54 1.06
CA LYS A 163 -6.62 -4.88 2.32
C LYS A 163 -7.83 -4.38 3.13
N GLU A 164 -9.01 -4.96 2.93
CA GLU A 164 -10.18 -4.70 3.76
C GLU A 164 -10.24 -5.63 4.97
N GLU A 165 -10.76 -5.12 6.09
CA GLU A 165 -10.82 -5.87 7.35
C GLU A 165 -11.86 -7.01 7.30
N VAL A 166 -11.42 -8.21 7.66
CA VAL A 166 -12.25 -9.40 7.84
C VAL A 166 -12.38 -9.78 9.31
N LYS A 167 -13.48 -10.46 9.66
CA LYS A 167 -13.78 -10.81 11.05
C LYS A 167 -13.00 -12.02 11.56
N GLN A 168 -12.68 -12.97 10.68
CA GLN A 168 -12.07 -14.24 11.06
C GLN A 168 -10.66 -14.33 10.49
N ALA A 169 -9.72 -14.82 11.30
CA ALA A 169 -8.32 -14.99 10.90
C ALA A 169 -8.15 -15.92 9.68
N GLN A 170 -9.03 -16.91 9.53
CA GLN A 170 -9.01 -17.88 8.43
C GLN A 170 -9.34 -17.26 7.07
N ASP A 171 -10.06 -16.14 7.05
CA ASP A 171 -10.46 -15.42 5.84
C ASP A 171 -9.40 -14.38 5.42
N ALA A 172 -8.36 -14.19 6.25
CA ALA A 172 -7.34 -13.20 6.04
C ALA A 172 -6.33 -13.64 4.97
N ALA A 173 -5.99 -12.73 4.06
CA ALA A 173 -4.77 -12.82 3.25
C ALA A 173 -3.57 -12.24 3.99
N PHE A 174 -3.78 -11.22 4.82
CA PHE A 174 -2.75 -10.56 5.60
C PHE A 174 -3.15 -10.36 7.07
N ILE A 175 -2.15 -10.31 7.94
CA ILE A 175 -2.29 -9.91 9.34
C ILE A 175 -1.53 -8.61 9.52
N ARG A 176 -2.20 -7.52 9.89
CA ARG A 176 -1.57 -6.24 10.19
C ARG A 176 -1.42 -6.06 11.69
N LYS A 177 -0.20 -5.79 12.13
CA LYS A 177 0.15 -5.36 13.48
C LYS A 177 0.40 -3.86 13.45
N ILE A 178 -0.42 -3.11 14.17
CA ILE A 178 -0.46 -1.64 14.14
C ILE A 178 -0.73 -1.10 15.54
N ASN A 179 -0.21 0.08 15.87
CA ASN A 179 -0.59 0.80 17.07
C ASN A 179 -1.44 2.01 16.72
N TYR A 180 -2.32 2.43 17.63
CA TYR A 180 -3.12 3.63 17.50
C TYR A 180 -2.96 4.57 18.69
N GLN A 181 -3.11 5.86 18.41
CA GLN A 181 -3.36 6.89 19.40
C GLN A 181 -4.57 7.71 18.94
N ASN A 182 -5.67 7.63 19.70
CA ASN A 182 -6.92 8.35 19.38
C ASN A 182 -7.44 8.09 17.96
N GLY A 183 -7.43 6.83 17.54
CA GLY A 183 -7.90 6.41 16.22
C GLY A 183 -6.91 6.66 15.07
N VAL A 184 -5.77 7.31 15.33
CA VAL A 184 -4.74 7.54 14.30
C VAL A 184 -3.63 6.49 14.43
N PRO A 185 -3.20 5.84 13.34
CA PRO A 185 -2.04 4.95 13.34
C PRO A 185 -0.80 5.64 13.92
N SER A 186 -0.04 4.92 14.74
CA SER A 186 1.17 5.42 15.36
C SER A 186 2.30 4.38 15.31
N GLY A 187 3.52 4.85 15.14
CA GLY A 187 4.71 4.01 15.10
C GLY A 187 4.84 3.17 13.81
N LEU A 188 5.51 2.02 13.95
CA LEU A 188 5.75 1.09 12.85
C LEU A 188 4.55 0.15 12.70
N VAL A 189 4.11 -0.01 11.47
CA VAL A 189 3.09 -0.97 11.03
C VAL A 189 3.79 -2.13 10.33
N ARG A 190 3.33 -3.35 10.59
CA ARG A 190 3.83 -4.56 9.95
C ARG A 190 2.68 -5.40 9.41
N ASP A 191 2.71 -5.71 8.13
CA ASP A 191 1.80 -6.67 7.51
C ASP A 191 2.53 -7.98 7.32
N TYR A 192 1.86 -9.08 7.62
CA TYR A 192 2.35 -10.45 7.44
C TYR A 192 1.43 -11.20 6.48
N TYR A 193 1.99 -12.09 5.66
CA TYR A 193 1.18 -13.06 4.94
C TYR A 193 0.48 -13.97 5.95
N ALA A 194 -0.86 -14.03 5.94
CA ALA A 194 -1.62 -14.70 7.00
C ALA A 194 -1.34 -16.21 7.10
N LYS A 195 -1.07 -16.86 5.96
CA LYS A 195 -0.84 -18.31 5.88
C LYS A 195 0.53 -18.73 6.41
N THR A 196 1.57 -17.97 6.06
CA THR A 196 2.97 -18.32 6.36
C THR A 196 3.52 -17.56 7.56
N ASN A 197 2.83 -16.50 8.00
CA ASN A 197 3.28 -15.55 9.01
C ASN A 197 4.64 -14.89 8.67
N VAL A 198 4.97 -14.84 7.38
CA VAL A 198 6.17 -14.15 6.87
C VAL A 198 5.86 -12.66 6.74
N LEU A 199 6.80 -11.80 7.13
CA LEU A 199 6.68 -10.36 6.98
C LEU A 199 6.49 -10.04 5.50
N GLN A 200 5.44 -9.29 5.18
CA GLN A 200 5.09 -8.86 3.82
C GLN A 200 5.45 -7.39 3.61
N TRP A 201 5.25 -6.57 4.63
CA TRP A 201 5.50 -5.15 4.56
C TRP A 201 5.79 -4.56 5.93
N ASP A 202 6.71 -3.60 6.00
CA ASP A 202 6.85 -2.72 7.16
C ASP A 202 7.01 -1.25 6.73
N GLY A 203 6.51 -0.36 7.57
CA GLY A 203 6.54 1.07 7.29
C GLY A 203 5.68 1.85 8.29
N LYS A 204 5.49 3.15 8.07
CA LYS A 204 4.57 3.96 8.87
C LYS A 204 3.36 4.34 8.04
N LEU A 205 2.20 4.32 8.68
CA LEU A 205 0.95 4.87 8.14
C LEU A 205 0.55 6.10 8.94
N ILE A 206 -0.01 7.09 8.25
CA ILE A 206 -0.70 8.23 8.89
C ILE A 206 -2.22 8.16 8.70
N SER A 207 -2.71 7.23 7.86
CA SER A 207 -4.11 6.87 7.63
C SER A 207 -4.18 5.45 7.07
N GLU A 208 -5.30 4.74 7.28
CA GLU A 208 -5.58 3.40 6.72
C GLU A 208 -6.69 3.39 5.66
N LYS A 209 -7.53 4.42 5.61
CA LYS A 209 -8.66 4.51 4.67
C LYS A 209 -8.68 5.87 3.97
N PRO A 210 -7.89 6.07 2.90
CA PRO A 210 -6.94 5.10 2.33
C PRO A 210 -5.66 4.96 3.15
N ASP A 211 -4.89 3.89 2.89
CA ASP A 211 -3.53 3.71 3.40
C ASP A 211 -2.64 4.87 2.91
N VAL A 212 -2.15 5.70 3.82
CA VAL A 212 -1.23 6.82 3.51
C VAL A 212 0.11 6.56 4.19
N ARG A 213 1.12 6.19 3.39
CA ARG A 213 2.48 5.84 3.85
C ARG A 213 3.32 7.07 4.17
N GLN A 214 4.20 6.94 5.16
CA GLN A 214 5.15 7.98 5.57
C GLN A 214 6.51 7.39 5.94
N GLY A 215 7.59 7.99 5.45
CA GLY A 215 8.96 7.55 5.67
C GLY A 215 9.32 6.29 4.90
N THR A 216 10.39 5.62 5.32
CA THR A 216 10.86 4.36 4.70
C THR A 216 9.81 3.27 4.84
N SER A 217 9.51 2.60 3.74
CA SER A 217 8.68 1.40 3.67
C SER A 217 9.42 0.30 2.92
N ILE A 218 9.34 -0.94 3.41
CA ILE A 218 9.96 -2.11 2.77
C ILE A 218 8.89 -3.16 2.52
N THR A 219 8.95 -3.78 1.34
CA THR A 219 8.09 -4.91 0.96
C THR A 219 8.93 -6.16 0.80
N TYR A 220 8.36 -7.29 1.19
CA TYR A 220 9.00 -8.60 1.22
C TYR A 220 8.14 -9.64 0.48
N SER A 221 8.81 -10.62 -0.12
CA SER A 221 8.18 -11.79 -0.73
C SER A 221 7.66 -12.75 0.33
N GLU A 222 6.86 -13.73 -0.08
CA GLU A 222 6.38 -14.79 0.82
C GLU A 222 7.52 -15.70 1.31
N GLN A 223 8.68 -15.67 0.64
CA GLN A 223 9.92 -16.32 1.07
C GLN A 223 10.74 -15.46 2.05
N GLY A 224 10.29 -14.24 2.36
CA GLY A 224 10.96 -13.31 3.27
C GLY A 224 12.11 -12.53 2.64
N GLN A 225 12.27 -12.60 1.31
CA GLN A 225 13.27 -11.80 0.60
C GLN A 225 12.76 -10.38 0.39
N LYS A 226 13.64 -9.41 0.49
CA LYS A 226 13.31 -8.01 0.20
C LYS A 226 12.96 -7.87 -1.29
N VAL A 227 11.88 -7.15 -1.59
CA VAL A 227 11.38 -6.94 -2.97
C VAL A 227 11.48 -5.47 -3.36
N GLU A 228 11.09 -4.56 -2.45
CA GLU A 228 11.07 -3.12 -2.72
C GLU A 228 11.37 -2.34 -1.44
N GLU A 229 12.05 -1.20 -1.60
CA GLU A 229 12.21 -0.18 -0.57
C GLU A 229 12.04 1.19 -1.21
N ALA A 230 11.21 2.02 -0.59
CA ALA A 230 11.00 3.39 -1.00
C ALA A 230 10.74 4.27 0.23
N PHE A 231 11.10 5.55 0.10
CA PHE A 231 10.74 6.57 1.06
C PHE A 231 9.43 7.25 0.60
N TYR A 232 8.47 7.42 1.50
CA TYR A 232 7.18 8.02 1.18
C TYR A 232 6.96 9.34 1.94
N GLN A 233 6.41 10.33 1.26
CA GLN A 233 5.81 11.51 1.90
C GLN A 233 4.34 11.60 1.54
N SER A 234 3.47 11.53 2.55
CA SER A 234 2.01 11.62 2.37
C SER A 234 1.48 10.69 1.27
N GLY A 235 1.93 9.43 1.29
CA GLY A 235 1.50 8.38 0.35
C GLY A 235 2.20 8.40 -1.01
N LYS A 236 3.01 9.41 -1.32
CA LYS A 236 3.77 9.48 -2.59
C LYS A 236 5.21 9.04 -2.39
N PRO A 237 5.77 8.17 -3.25
CA PRO A 237 7.19 7.83 -3.18
C PRO A 237 8.03 9.07 -3.53
N GLU A 238 9.11 9.26 -2.78
CA GLU A 238 10.06 10.34 -2.96
C GLU A 238 11.47 9.75 -3.13
N GLY A 239 12.22 10.31 -4.08
CA GLY A 239 13.58 9.87 -4.38
C GLY A 239 13.64 8.51 -5.07
N LYS A 240 14.72 7.76 -4.81
CA LYS A 240 15.01 6.49 -5.48
C LYS A 240 14.20 5.35 -4.86
N VAL A 241 13.37 4.70 -5.66
CA VAL A 241 12.79 3.39 -5.36
C VAL A 241 13.83 2.32 -5.65
N ARG A 242 14.12 1.46 -4.69
CA ARG A 242 15.03 0.32 -4.84
C ARG A 242 14.22 -0.97 -4.95
N ARG A 243 14.59 -1.85 -5.87
CA ARG A 243 13.94 -3.14 -6.07
C ARG A 243 14.99 -4.24 -6.13
N TRP A 244 14.58 -5.45 -5.75
CA TRP A 244 15.43 -6.63 -5.75
C TRP A 244 14.76 -7.74 -6.56
N ASP A 245 15.57 -8.57 -7.23
CA ASP A 245 15.11 -9.76 -7.93
C ASP A 245 14.91 -10.95 -6.97
N ALA A 246 14.49 -12.09 -7.52
CA ALA A 246 14.26 -13.32 -6.75
C ALA A 246 15.53 -13.91 -6.10
N ASP A 247 16.72 -13.53 -6.58
CA ASP A 247 18.00 -13.95 -6.02
C ASP A 247 18.49 -12.96 -4.95
N GLY A 248 17.74 -11.89 -4.70
CA GLY A 248 18.08 -10.85 -3.72
C GLY A 248 19.11 -9.84 -4.23
N LYS A 249 19.32 -9.75 -5.55
CA LYS A 249 20.21 -8.75 -6.16
C LYS A 249 19.42 -7.48 -6.45
N GLU A 250 19.99 -6.31 -6.09
CA GLU A 250 19.35 -5.02 -6.41
C GLU A 250 19.25 -4.84 -7.93
N ILE A 251 18.04 -4.61 -8.42
CA ILE A 251 17.74 -4.28 -9.80
C ILE A 251 18.16 -2.83 -10.01
N VAL A 252 19.30 -2.64 -10.67
CA VAL A 252 19.77 -1.32 -11.07
C VAL A 252 19.28 -1.05 -12.48
N THR A 253 18.35 -0.12 -12.66
CA THR A 253 17.93 0.31 -13.99
C THR A 253 18.87 1.38 -14.53
N LYS A 254 19.40 1.19 -15.74
CA LYS A 254 20.11 2.21 -16.50
C LYS A 254 19.16 2.73 -17.59
N LYS A 255 18.97 4.05 -17.60
CA LYS A 255 18.30 4.73 -18.70
C LYS A 255 19.30 4.93 -19.83
N THR A 256 18.95 4.47 -21.02
CA THR A 256 19.69 4.73 -22.26
C THR A 256 18.76 5.44 -23.24
N TYR A 257 19.34 6.26 -24.11
CA TYR A 257 18.59 6.97 -25.13
C TYR A 257 19.05 6.48 -26.50
N ARG A 258 18.14 6.46 -27.47
CA ARG A 258 18.49 6.20 -28.87
C ARG A 258 17.63 7.03 -29.80
N THR A 259 18.13 7.27 -31.00
CA THR A 259 17.39 7.94 -32.06
C THR A 259 16.50 6.95 -32.82
N VAL A 260 15.38 7.43 -33.32
CA VAL A 260 14.45 6.72 -34.19
C VAL A 260 14.03 7.66 -35.31
N THR A 261 14.35 7.31 -36.56
CA THR A 261 13.82 8.02 -37.73
C THR A 261 12.32 7.75 -37.83
N VAL A 262 11.51 8.77 -37.54
CA VAL A 262 10.04 8.72 -37.61
C VAL A 262 9.58 8.95 -39.05
N LEU A 263 10.23 9.89 -39.73
CA LEU A 263 10.00 10.21 -41.13
C LEU A 263 11.36 10.27 -41.83
N LYS A 264 11.58 9.37 -42.80
CA LYS A 264 12.74 9.48 -43.71
C LYS A 264 12.63 10.78 -44.52
N PRO A 265 13.75 11.36 -45.00
CA PRO A 265 13.71 12.55 -45.84
C PRO A 265 12.67 12.44 -46.96
N GLN A 266 11.65 13.30 -46.91
CA GLN A 266 10.63 13.43 -47.94
C GLN A 266 10.82 14.74 -48.67
N VAL A 267 10.66 14.71 -49.99
CA VAL A 267 10.69 15.90 -50.84
C VAL A 267 9.29 16.19 -51.39
N GLY A 268 8.98 17.45 -51.64
CA GLY A 268 7.72 17.84 -52.24
C GLY A 268 7.77 19.22 -52.89
N TYR A 269 6.68 19.59 -53.53
CA TYR A 269 6.52 20.88 -54.21
C TYR A 269 5.19 21.53 -53.80
N LEU A 270 5.22 22.83 -53.48
CA LEU A 270 4.05 23.64 -53.21
C LEU A 270 3.99 24.79 -54.22
N VAL A 271 2.84 24.93 -54.89
CA VAL A 271 2.63 26.05 -55.81
C VAL A 271 2.50 27.37 -55.05
N SER A 272 2.66 28.47 -55.76
CA SER A 272 2.35 29.81 -55.28
C SER A 272 0.85 30.06 -55.16
N TYR A 273 0.47 31.18 -54.55
CA TYR A 273 -0.92 31.55 -54.30
C TYR A 273 -1.78 31.65 -55.58
N TYR A 274 -1.24 32.23 -56.66
CA TYR A 274 -1.99 32.46 -57.90
C TYR A 274 -1.99 31.27 -58.87
N ASN A 275 -1.23 30.21 -58.58
CA ASN A 275 -1.12 29.04 -59.44
C ASN A 275 -2.16 27.95 -59.07
N SER A 276 -2.68 27.25 -60.08
CA SER A 276 -3.60 26.13 -59.87
C SER A 276 -2.86 24.95 -59.21
N GLY A 277 -3.13 24.71 -57.94
CA GLY A 277 -2.53 23.62 -57.16
C GLY A 277 -2.66 23.84 -55.65
N ASN A 278 -1.96 23.01 -54.88
CA ASN A 278 -1.96 23.10 -53.42
C ASN A 278 -0.76 23.94 -52.94
N SER A 279 -1.03 25.12 -52.39
CA SER A 279 -0.02 25.93 -51.67
C SER A 279 0.16 25.49 -50.20
N ARG A 280 -0.61 24.48 -49.77
CA ARG A 280 -0.58 23.88 -48.43
C ARG A 280 -0.54 22.37 -48.50
N THR A 281 0.22 21.75 -47.62
CA THR A 281 0.17 20.31 -47.34
C THR A 281 0.38 20.07 -45.86
N TYR A 282 0.19 18.85 -45.39
CA TYR A 282 0.55 18.48 -44.02
C TYR A 282 1.15 17.08 -43.96
N ILE A 283 1.96 16.84 -42.94
CA ILE A 283 2.63 15.57 -42.69
C ILE A 283 2.23 15.06 -41.31
N PRO A 284 1.58 13.89 -41.20
CA PRO A 284 1.30 13.27 -39.91
C PRO A 284 2.59 12.69 -39.32
N VAL A 285 2.81 12.95 -38.04
CA VAL A 285 3.94 12.45 -37.25
C VAL A 285 3.37 11.56 -36.14
N ILE A 286 3.71 10.27 -36.19
CA ILE A 286 3.33 9.30 -35.15
C ILE A 286 4.57 8.93 -34.38
N LEU A 287 4.64 9.37 -33.12
CA LEU A 287 5.80 9.17 -32.27
C LEU A 287 5.81 7.74 -31.69
N PRO A 288 7.01 7.11 -31.65
CA PRO A 288 7.22 5.86 -30.92
C PRO A 288 6.83 5.95 -29.44
N GLU A 289 6.72 4.79 -28.80
CA GLU A 289 6.61 4.76 -27.33
C GLU A 289 7.90 5.24 -26.68
N ASN A 290 7.76 5.86 -25.51
CA ASN A 290 8.86 6.42 -24.73
C ASN A 290 9.66 7.52 -25.46
N THR A 291 9.07 8.19 -26.46
CA THR A 291 9.65 9.42 -27.00
C THR A 291 9.74 10.48 -25.90
N VAL A 292 10.95 10.98 -25.70
CA VAL A 292 11.28 12.00 -24.71
C VAL A 292 11.43 13.39 -25.35
N GLU A 293 11.89 13.42 -26.59
CA GLU A 293 11.99 14.63 -27.42
C GLU A 293 11.99 14.22 -28.89
N TRP A 294 11.55 15.08 -29.80
CA TRP A 294 11.67 14.83 -31.24
C TRP A 294 11.95 16.10 -32.01
N TYR A 295 12.44 15.95 -33.22
CA TYR A 295 12.98 17.01 -34.05
C TYR A 295 12.43 16.88 -35.47
N TYR A 296 12.15 18.00 -36.12
CA TYR A 296 12.05 18.03 -37.57
C TYR A 296 13.17 18.88 -38.16
N GLU A 297 13.83 18.37 -39.19
CA GLU A 297 14.72 19.15 -40.04
C GLU A 297 13.97 19.48 -41.32
N PHE A 298 13.93 20.77 -41.66
CA PHE A 298 13.21 21.28 -42.82
C PHE A 298 14.14 22.15 -43.66
N THR A 299 14.00 22.06 -44.99
CA THR A 299 14.61 23.00 -45.92
C THR A 299 13.70 23.27 -47.13
N ALA A 300 13.78 24.47 -47.71
CA ALA A 300 13.00 24.84 -48.89
C ALA A 300 13.76 25.79 -49.84
N TYR A 301 13.57 25.59 -51.14
CA TYR A 301 14.23 26.30 -52.22
C TYR A 301 13.29 26.53 -53.40
N ARG A 302 13.56 27.57 -54.20
CA ARG A 302 12.86 27.82 -55.47
C ARG A 302 13.38 26.91 -56.59
N ASN A 303 14.67 26.59 -56.53
CA ASN A 303 15.35 25.74 -57.49
C ASN A 303 15.43 24.30 -56.97
N GLU A 304 15.03 23.32 -57.79
CA GLU A 304 15.03 21.91 -57.42
C GLU A 304 16.43 21.34 -57.17
N ALA A 305 17.44 21.75 -57.95
CA ALA A 305 18.81 21.27 -57.79
C ALA A 305 19.43 21.77 -56.47
N GLU A 306 19.11 23.01 -56.05
CA GLU A 306 19.50 23.52 -54.74
C GLU A 306 18.84 22.72 -53.61
N LEU A 307 17.56 22.32 -53.77
CA LEU A 307 16.89 21.44 -52.81
C LEU A 307 17.61 20.09 -52.72
N GLN A 308 17.88 19.44 -53.85
CA GLN A 308 18.53 18.13 -53.87
C GLN A 308 19.89 18.16 -53.16
N ALA A 309 20.72 19.18 -53.45
CA ALA A 309 22.01 19.36 -52.79
C ALA A 309 21.90 19.65 -51.27
N ALA A 310 20.81 20.26 -50.81
CA ALA A 310 20.54 20.48 -49.39
C ALA A 310 20.03 19.21 -48.70
N GLN A 311 19.12 18.48 -49.34
CA GLN A 311 18.55 17.23 -48.82
C GLN A 311 19.61 16.13 -48.65
N GLU A 312 20.60 16.04 -49.53
CA GLU A 312 21.72 15.08 -49.39
C GLU A 312 22.54 15.27 -48.11
N LYS A 313 22.41 16.44 -47.46
CA LYS A 313 23.08 16.76 -46.20
C LYS A 313 22.26 16.36 -44.97
N PHE A 314 21.01 15.93 -45.12
CA PHE A 314 20.16 15.49 -44.02
C PHE A 314 20.79 14.30 -43.31
N LYS A 315 21.18 14.51 -42.06
CA LYS A 315 21.91 13.55 -41.23
C LYS A 315 21.45 13.60 -39.77
N LEU A 316 20.24 14.13 -39.52
CA LEU A 316 19.74 14.43 -38.18
C LEU A 316 19.81 13.24 -37.23
N ALA A 317 19.46 12.04 -37.70
CA ALA A 317 19.52 10.84 -36.87
C ALA A 317 20.94 10.50 -36.41
N SER A 318 21.93 10.60 -37.29
CA SER A 318 23.33 10.37 -36.91
C SER A 318 23.89 11.47 -36.01
N GLU A 319 23.53 12.73 -36.25
CA GLU A 319 23.98 13.87 -35.45
C GLU A 319 23.43 13.81 -34.03
N LEU A 320 22.13 13.52 -33.87
CA LEU A 320 21.52 13.30 -32.57
C LEU A 320 22.10 12.07 -31.84
N THR A 321 22.47 11.02 -32.56
CA THR A 321 23.11 9.83 -31.95
C THR A 321 24.47 10.18 -31.35
N LEU A 322 25.30 10.92 -32.10
CA LEU A 322 26.60 11.38 -31.60
C LEU A 322 26.47 12.27 -30.36
N LEU A 323 25.46 13.14 -30.30
CA LEU A 323 25.19 13.99 -29.15
C LEU A 323 24.79 13.18 -27.91
N ILE A 324 23.90 12.20 -28.08
CA ILE A 324 23.48 11.29 -26.99
C ILE A 324 24.68 10.53 -26.41
N ASP A 325 25.57 10.03 -27.26
CA ASP A 325 26.74 9.25 -26.85
C ASP A 325 27.77 10.09 -26.07
N GLN A 326 27.90 11.38 -26.38
CA GLN A 326 28.87 12.28 -25.74
C GLN A 326 28.38 12.82 -24.39
N THR A 327 27.09 13.14 -24.26
CA THR A 327 26.57 13.90 -23.10
C THR A 327 25.88 13.01 -22.06
N GLY A 328 25.41 11.82 -22.42
CA GLY A 328 24.70 10.90 -21.53
C GLY A 328 23.37 11.44 -20.95
N MET A 329 22.97 12.66 -21.29
CA MET A 329 21.73 13.33 -20.85
C MET A 329 21.15 14.18 -21.99
N LEU A 330 19.81 14.26 -22.04
CA LEU A 330 19.00 15.15 -22.89
C LEU A 330 19.14 16.64 -22.51
N LYS A 331 20.36 17.14 -22.39
CA LYS A 331 20.64 18.58 -22.37
C LYS A 331 21.81 18.78 -23.29
N LEU A 332 21.55 19.06 -24.58
CA LEU A 332 22.45 19.71 -25.57
C LEU A 332 22.01 19.37 -27.01
N ALA A 333 20.92 19.97 -27.47
CA ALA A 333 20.62 20.02 -28.92
C ALA A 333 20.02 21.37 -29.35
N ALA A 334 19.33 22.07 -28.44
CA ALA A 334 18.70 23.36 -28.73
C ALA A 334 19.69 24.42 -29.24
N ASP A 335 20.92 24.47 -28.72
CA ASP A 335 21.89 25.52 -29.05
C ASP A 335 22.74 25.23 -30.30
N LEU A 336 22.80 23.96 -30.75
CA LEU A 336 23.66 23.54 -31.86
C LEU A 336 23.02 23.69 -33.24
N PHE A 337 21.68 23.64 -33.32
CA PHE A 337 20.97 23.58 -34.60
C PHE A 337 20.13 24.82 -34.95
N THR A 338 20.23 25.91 -34.19
CA THR A 338 19.60 27.18 -34.58
C THR A 338 20.44 27.88 -35.66
N ALA A 339 20.36 27.39 -36.90
CA ALA A 339 20.69 28.23 -38.05
C ALA A 339 19.76 29.47 -38.04
N PRO A 340 20.26 30.69 -38.33
CA PRO A 340 19.39 31.86 -38.40
C PRO A 340 18.31 31.63 -39.49
N PRO A 341 17.04 31.96 -39.22
CA PRO A 341 15.99 31.85 -40.21
C PRO A 341 16.30 32.82 -41.36
N GLY A 342 16.86 32.30 -42.44
CA GLY A 342 17.25 33.10 -43.60
C GLY A 342 16.39 32.78 -44.80
N GLY A 343 15.24 33.41 -44.94
CA GLY A 343 14.55 33.53 -46.24
C GLY A 343 13.03 33.42 -46.18
N ASP A 344 12.34 34.31 -46.90
CA ASP A 344 10.89 34.32 -47.05
C ASP A 344 10.40 33.21 -48.01
N ILE A 345 10.47 31.94 -47.54
CA ILE A 345 10.23 30.76 -48.38
C ILE A 345 9.02 29.93 -47.95
N CYS A 346 9.00 29.38 -46.73
CA CYS A 346 7.93 28.47 -46.30
C CYS A 346 7.51 28.71 -44.84
N ASN A 347 6.23 28.55 -44.52
CA ASN A 347 5.76 28.44 -43.14
C ASN A 347 5.58 26.96 -42.77
N VAL A 348 6.09 26.57 -41.61
CA VAL A 348 5.92 25.24 -41.01
C VAL A 348 5.15 25.41 -39.70
N TYR A 349 3.91 24.94 -39.67
CA TYR A 349 3.01 25.01 -38.52
C TYR A 349 2.91 23.65 -37.83
N MET A 350 3.03 23.62 -36.50
CA MET A 350 2.83 22.42 -35.71
C MET A 350 1.39 22.38 -35.17
N PHE A 351 0.75 21.21 -35.26
CA PHE A 351 -0.57 20.95 -34.72
C PHE A 351 -0.59 19.64 -33.90
N GLU A 352 -1.33 19.62 -32.81
CA GLU A 352 -1.63 18.42 -32.02
C GLU A 352 -3.05 17.88 -32.27
N ASP A 353 -3.91 18.71 -32.88
CA ASP A 353 -5.32 18.41 -33.15
C ASP A 353 -5.61 18.37 -34.65
N GLU A 354 -6.21 17.27 -35.10
CA GLU A 354 -6.60 17.05 -36.48
C GLU A 354 -7.63 18.08 -36.99
N ALA A 355 -8.47 18.62 -36.09
CA ALA A 355 -9.41 19.68 -36.45
C ALA A 355 -8.69 20.98 -36.88
N GLN A 356 -7.56 21.31 -36.24
CA GLN A 356 -6.75 22.47 -36.61
C GLN A 356 -6.06 22.27 -37.96
N VAL A 357 -5.57 21.06 -38.23
CA VAL A 357 -5.01 20.70 -39.54
C VAL A 357 -6.06 20.82 -40.63
N LYS A 358 -7.28 20.34 -40.37
CA LYS A 358 -8.40 20.46 -41.31
C LYS A 358 -8.74 21.93 -41.59
N ALA A 359 -8.79 22.78 -40.55
CA ALA A 359 -8.99 24.22 -40.72
C ALA A 359 -7.88 24.87 -41.55
N PHE A 360 -6.61 24.50 -41.28
CA PHE A 360 -5.44 24.93 -42.04
C PHE A 360 -5.55 24.55 -43.53
N MET A 361 -5.89 23.30 -43.84
CA MET A 361 -6.05 22.83 -45.22
C MET A 361 -7.24 23.50 -45.93
N GLN A 362 -8.31 23.79 -45.19
CA GLN A 362 -9.51 24.47 -45.71
C GLN A 362 -9.38 26.00 -45.80
N LYS A 363 -8.19 26.56 -45.53
CA LYS A 363 -7.96 28.02 -45.51
C LYS A 363 -8.89 28.78 -44.55
N ARG A 364 -9.29 28.14 -43.46
CA ARG A 364 -10.06 28.75 -42.35
C ARG A 364 -9.11 29.26 -41.27
N SER A 365 -9.65 29.96 -40.26
CA SER A 365 -8.89 30.32 -39.07
C SER A 365 -8.44 29.06 -38.32
N PHE A 366 -7.17 29.02 -37.93
CA PHE A 366 -6.53 27.91 -37.21
C PHE A 366 -5.55 28.45 -36.17
N THR A 367 -5.24 27.66 -35.17
CA THR A 367 -4.30 28.00 -34.09
C THR A 367 -3.21 26.94 -34.01
N PRO A 368 -2.00 27.20 -34.53
CA PRO A 368 -0.88 26.27 -34.42
C PRO A 368 -0.21 26.39 -33.05
N VAL A 369 0.56 25.38 -32.66
CA VAL A 369 1.44 25.45 -31.50
C VAL A 369 2.62 26.35 -31.84
N ARG A 370 2.64 27.56 -31.26
CA ARG A 370 3.55 28.63 -31.65
C ARG A 370 5.02 28.28 -31.43
N ASP A 371 5.33 27.68 -30.28
CA ASP A 371 6.72 27.42 -29.88
C ASP A 371 7.47 26.56 -30.91
N TRP A 372 6.74 25.61 -31.53
CA TRP A 372 7.28 24.61 -32.45
C TRP A 372 6.97 24.90 -33.91
N SER A 373 6.33 26.04 -34.20
CA SER A 373 6.08 26.53 -35.55
C SER A 373 7.16 27.51 -36.00
N ARG A 374 7.40 27.62 -37.31
CA ARG A 374 8.32 28.58 -37.92
C ARG A 374 7.66 29.24 -39.13
N THR A 375 7.78 30.56 -39.24
CA THR A 375 7.32 31.32 -40.40
C THR A 375 8.52 31.85 -41.17
N SER A 376 8.39 32.01 -42.49
CA SER A 376 9.48 32.45 -43.37
C SER A 376 10.76 31.64 -43.14
N LEU A 377 10.60 30.31 -43.15
CA LEU A 377 11.65 29.34 -42.92
C LEU A 377 12.25 28.88 -44.26
N LYS A 378 13.56 29.08 -44.41
CA LYS A 378 14.35 28.43 -45.46
C LYS A 378 14.94 27.11 -44.99
N SER A 379 15.60 27.08 -43.83
CA SER A 379 16.23 25.86 -43.30
C SER A 379 16.35 25.93 -41.78
N ALA A 380 15.98 24.87 -41.06
CA ALA A 380 16.27 24.71 -39.63
C ALA A 380 16.05 23.27 -39.18
N VAL A 381 16.69 22.91 -38.06
CA VAL A 381 16.25 21.82 -37.19
C VAL A 381 15.47 22.43 -36.03
N VAL A 382 14.29 21.89 -35.73
CA VAL A 382 13.42 22.41 -34.69
C VAL A 382 13.16 21.33 -33.63
N PRO A 383 13.58 21.55 -32.37
CA PRO A 383 13.19 20.67 -31.26
C PRO A 383 11.71 20.86 -30.92
N VAL A 384 11.02 19.76 -30.69
CA VAL A 384 9.60 19.73 -30.34
C VAL A 384 9.40 18.99 -29.03
N HIS A 385 8.87 19.74 -28.06
CA HIS A 385 8.49 19.23 -26.75
C HIS A 385 6.97 19.17 -26.70
N SER A 386 6.40 18.05 -27.16
CA SER A 386 4.95 17.80 -27.16
C SER A 386 4.63 16.56 -26.34
N SER A 387 3.56 16.61 -25.55
CA SER A 387 3.10 15.47 -24.73
C SER A 387 2.27 14.45 -25.52
N GLY A 388 1.82 14.80 -26.73
CA GLY A 388 1.02 13.93 -27.59
C GLY A 388 1.85 12.96 -28.43
N ARG A 389 1.36 11.72 -28.61
CA ARG A 389 1.95 10.70 -29.53
C ARG A 389 1.68 10.98 -31.01
N LYS A 390 0.78 11.92 -31.32
CA LYS A 390 0.42 12.31 -32.68
C LYS A 390 0.59 13.82 -32.81
N ALA A 391 1.25 14.23 -33.86
CA ALA A 391 1.39 15.61 -34.26
C ALA A 391 1.26 15.73 -35.78
N TYR A 392 1.10 16.95 -36.27
CA TYR A 392 1.03 17.24 -37.69
C TYR A 392 1.87 18.47 -38.00
N LEU A 393 2.64 18.39 -39.09
CA LEU A 393 3.42 19.52 -39.61
C LEU A 393 2.72 20.04 -40.86
N GLY A 394 2.05 21.19 -40.75
CA GLY A 394 1.44 21.90 -41.88
C GLY A 394 2.45 22.79 -42.58
N LEU A 395 2.66 22.56 -43.87
CA LEU A 395 3.58 23.32 -44.72
C LEU A 395 2.78 24.27 -45.60
N HIS A 396 3.21 25.53 -45.70
CA HIS A 396 2.53 26.56 -46.46
C HIS A 396 3.54 27.42 -47.23
N ASN A 397 3.35 27.52 -48.53
CA ASN A 397 4.04 28.51 -49.37
C ASN A 397 3.26 29.83 -49.31
N PRO A 398 3.81 30.90 -48.67
CA PRO A 398 3.15 32.18 -48.60
C PRO A 398 3.32 33.05 -49.87
N ALA A 399 4.14 32.61 -50.85
CA ALA A 399 4.49 33.45 -51.98
C ALA A 399 3.39 33.54 -53.04
N ASP A 400 3.29 34.73 -53.63
CA ASP A 400 2.27 35.05 -54.63
C ASP A 400 2.52 34.36 -55.97
N LEU A 401 3.77 34.39 -56.45
CA LEU A 401 4.12 34.00 -57.82
C LEU A 401 4.98 32.74 -57.88
N ASP A 402 5.87 32.54 -56.92
CA ASP A 402 6.87 31.48 -56.98
C ASP A 402 6.43 30.21 -56.23
N GLY A 403 6.61 29.05 -56.86
CA GLY A 403 6.50 27.75 -56.18
C GLY A 403 7.74 27.46 -55.31
N ILE A 404 7.64 26.48 -54.42
CA ILE A 404 8.75 26.01 -53.59
C ILE A 404 8.89 24.51 -53.68
N HIS A 405 10.13 24.05 -53.78
CA HIS A 405 10.51 22.68 -53.44
C HIS A 405 10.88 22.66 -51.95
N PHE A 406 10.48 21.62 -51.24
CA PHE A 406 10.82 21.43 -49.83
C PHE A 406 11.34 20.01 -49.57
N ALA A 407 12.13 19.87 -48.52
CA ALA A 407 12.52 18.60 -47.96
C ALA A 407 12.36 18.63 -46.45
N ILE A 408 11.94 17.51 -45.87
CA ILE A 408 11.72 17.39 -44.43
C ILE A 408 12.00 15.98 -43.94
N GLU A 409 12.64 15.87 -42.77
CA GLU A 409 12.75 14.63 -42.02
C GLU A 409 12.34 14.82 -40.56
N VAL A 410 12.00 13.71 -39.89
CA VAL A 410 11.59 13.72 -38.49
C VAL A 410 12.30 12.61 -37.73
N VAL A 411 12.94 12.96 -36.63
CA VAL A 411 13.68 12.02 -35.77
C VAL A 411 13.23 12.21 -34.33
N ALA A 412 12.93 11.10 -33.65
CA ALA A 412 12.61 11.08 -32.23
C ALA A 412 13.79 10.52 -31.42
N VAL A 413 13.99 11.06 -30.23
CA VAL A 413 14.81 10.44 -29.19
C VAL A 413 13.87 9.66 -28.28
N VAL A 414 14.17 8.38 -28.05
CA VAL A 414 13.37 7.50 -27.19
C VAL A 414 14.18 7.03 -26.00
N GLU A 415 13.56 7.01 -24.83
CA GLU A 415 14.12 6.42 -23.62
C GLU A 415 13.91 4.91 -23.62
N LYS A 416 14.97 4.18 -23.24
CA LYS A 416 14.93 2.76 -22.94
C LYS A 416 15.42 2.55 -21.51
N GLU A 417 14.60 1.90 -20.71
CA GLU A 417 15.01 1.41 -19.40
C GLU A 417 15.57 -0.01 -19.57
N GLU A 418 16.84 -0.20 -19.22
CA GLU A 418 17.48 -1.50 -19.20
C GLU A 418 17.82 -1.89 -17.77
N ILE A 419 17.44 -3.10 -17.38
CA ILE A 419 17.91 -3.70 -16.15
C ILE A 419 19.38 -4.04 -16.36
N VAL A 420 20.27 -3.41 -15.58
CA VAL A 420 21.68 -3.76 -15.52
C VAL A 420 21.77 -5.09 -14.77
N LYS A 421 22.03 -6.16 -15.52
CA LYS A 421 22.23 -7.50 -14.97
C LYS A 421 23.59 -7.67 -14.31
#